data_AF-A0A2X2K3N7-F1
#
_entry.id   AF-A0A2X2K3N7-F1
#
_cell.length_a   1.000
_cell.length_b   1.000
_cell.length_c   1.000
_cell.angle_alpha   90.00
_cell.angle_beta   90.00
_cell.angle_gamma   90.00
#
_symmetry.space_group_name_H-M   'P 1'
#
loop_
_entity.id
_entity.type
_entity.pdbx_description
1 polymer ?
#
loop_
_entity_poly.entity_id
_entity_poly.type
_entity_poly.pdbx_seq_one_letter_code
_entity_poly.pdbx_strand_id
1 'polypeptide(L)'
;MNFALGENVPLLDIVFTRAWTAIGGHLVWSAIVGAAIVIAKEQHGFEFKDIFDKRFLIFFLSAVGLHGIWDTSLTILGSDTLKIFILIVIVWILVFILMGAGLKQVNLLQKEFKEQQKKVDE
;
A
#
# COMPACT_ATOMS: atom_id res chain seq x y z
N MET A 1 28.86 8.77 -7.05
CA MET A 1 30.18 9.46 -7.20
C MET A 1 30.02 10.84 -7.86
N ASN A 2 28.87 11.53 -7.71
CA ASN A 2 28.62 12.87 -8.29
C ASN A 2 28.65 14.00 -7.25
N PHE A 3 28.71 13.67 -5.95
CA PHE A 3 28.78 14.66 -4.87
C PHE A 3 30.16 15.34 -4.74
N ALA A 4 31.19 14.78 -5.38
CA ALA A 4 32.58 15.23 -5.25
C ALA A 4 33.07 16.12 -6.41
N LEU A 5 32.25 16.35 -7.45
CA LEU A 5 32.67 17.00 -8.69
C LEU A 5 32.12 18.42 -8.91
N GLY A 6 31.49 19.05 -7.91
CA GLY A 6 31.06 20.45 -8.05
C GLY A 6 29.97 20.69 -9.11
N GLU A 7 29.29 19.64 -9.57
CA GLU A 7 27.99 19.81 -10.23
C GLU A 7 26.99 20.20 -9.14
N ASN A 8 26.57 21.46 -9.19
CA ASN A 8 25.41 21.95 -8.46
C ASN A 8 24.15 21.26 -8.99
N VAL A 9 23.93 19.97 -8.68
CA VAL A 9 22.56 19.46 -8.62
C VAL A 9 21.87 20.32 -7.56
N PRO A 10 20.90 21.18 -7.94
CA PRO A 10 20.27 22.07 -7.00
C PRO A 10 19.72 21.22 -5.86
N LEU A 11 20.11 21.50 -4.61
CA LEU A 11 19.54 20.79 -3.44
C LEU A 11 18.01 20.82 -3.48
N LEU A 12 17.44 21.88 -4.05
CA LEU A 12 16.02 22.03 -4.35
C LEU A 12 15.46 20.91 -5.24
N ASP A 13 16.17 20.44 -6.26
CA ASP A 13 15.69 19.41 -7.18
C ASP A 13 15.58 18.05 -6.49
N ILE A 14 16.56 17.74 -5.62
CA ILE A 14 16.52 16.53 -4.80
C ILE A 14 15.36 16.62 -3.81
N VAL A 15 15.19 17.77 -3.13
CA VAL A 15 14.09 17.98 -2.19
C VAL A 15 12.74 17.85 -2.88
N PHE A 16 12.55 18.48 -4.05
CA PHE A 16 11.32 18.36 -4.83
C PHE A 16 11.05 16.93 -5.28
N THR A 17 12.08 16.25 -5.78
CA THR A 17 11.98 14.85 -6.20
C THR A 17 11.53 13.99 -5.02
N ARG A 18 12.14 14.14 -3.84
CA ARG A 18 11.76 13.39 -2.64
C ARG A 18 10.37 13.75 -2.11
N ALA A 19 10.00 15.03 -2.15
CA ALA A 19 8.72 15.50 -1.65
C ALA A 19 7.54 14.93 -2.45
N TRP A 20 7.60 14.96 -3.78
CA TRP A 20 6.48 14.46 -4.59
C TRP A 20 6.44 12.93 -4.62
N THR A 21 7.60 12.26 -4.66
CA THR A 21 7.67 10.79 -4.64
C THR A 21 7.24 10.19 -3.30
N ALA A 22 7.21 10.98 -2.21
CA ALA A 22 6.72 10.54 -0.91
C ALA A 22 5.25 10.07 -0.93
N ILE A 23 4.44 10.56 -1.88
CA ILE A 23 3.04 10.15 -2.07
C ILE A 23 2.92 8.66 -2.43
N GLY A 24 3.93 8.08 -3.08
CA GLY A 24 4.01 6.64 -3.37
C GLY A 24 5.09 5.91 -2.56
N GLY A 25 5.57 6.52 -1.48
CA GLY A 25 6.67 5.97 -0.68
C GLY A 25 6.24 4.85 0.27
N HIS A 26 7.16 4.46 1.17
CA HIS A 26 7.04 3.39 2.17
C HIS A 26 5.71 3.32 2.93
N LEU A 27 5.07 4.47 3.19
CA LEU A 27 3.79 4.56 3.86
C LEU A 27 2.69 3.76 3.14
N VAL A 28 2.62 3.89 1.81
CA VAL A 28 1.55 3.27 1.04
C VAL A 28 1.71 1.75 0.96
N TRP A 29 2.95 1.30 0.78
CA TRP A 29 3.29 -0.13 0.78
C TRP A 29 3.00 -0.78 2.13
N SER A 30 3.33 -0.08 3.22
CA SER A 30 3.02 -0.53 4.58
C SER A 30 1.51 -0.64 4.80
N ALA A 31 0.71 0.29 4.25
CA ALA A 31 -0.74 0.25 4.33
C ALA A 31 -1.33 -0.95 3.58
N ILE A 32 -0.81 -1.28 2.38
CA ILE A 32 -1.25 -2.46 1.61
C ILE A 32 -0.93 -3.76 2.38
N VAL A 33 0.28 -3.89 2.92
CA VAL A 33 0.66 -5.06 3.73
C VAL A 33 -0.17 -5.15 5.00
N GLY A 34 -0.42 -4.04 5.69
CA GLY A 34 -1.30 -3.99 6.86
C GLY A 34 -2.72 -4.45 6.54
N ALA A 35 -3.28 -4.00 5.41
CA ALA A 35 -4.59 -4.46 4.94
C ALA A 35 -4.58 -5.96 4.59
N ALA A 36 -3.51 -6.46 3.96
CA ALA A 36 -3.35 -7.88 3.67
C ALA A 36 -3.38 -8.73 4.95
N ILE A 37 -2.71 -8.29 6.03
CA ILE A 37 -2.73 -8.95 7.34
C ILE A 37 -4.15 -8.97 7.91
N VAL A 38 -4.87 -7.85 7.86
CA VAL A 38 -6.26 -7.78 8.36
C VAL A 38 -7.18 -8.72 7.58
N ILE A 39 -7.00 -8.83 6.26
CA ILE A 39 -7.75 -9.75 5.41
C ILE A 39 -7.43 -11.22 5.74
N ALA A 40 -6.16 -11.54 5.98
CA ALA A 40 -5.72 -12.89 6.28
C ALA A 40 -6.22 -13.38 7.65
N LYS A 41 -6.21 -12.47 8.63
CA LYS A 41 -6.59 -12.75 10.01
C LYS A 41 -8.10 -12.96 10.19
N GLU A 42 -8.92 -12.32 9.37
CA GLU A 42 -10.39 -12.28 9.52
C GLU A 42 -10.84 -12.01 10.98
N GLN A 43 -11.63 -12.94 11.55
CA GLN A 43 -12.18 -12.86 12.91
C GLN A 43 -11.35 -13.62 13.96
N HIS A 44 -10.26 -14.29 13.57
CA HIS A 44 -9.39 -15.04 14.48
C HIS A 44 -8.13 -14.26 14.85
N GLY A 45 -7.25 -14.85 15.68
CA GLY A 45 -5.90 -14.31 15.89
C GLY A 45 -5.03 -14.53 14.65
N PHE A 46 -4.02 -13.69 14.42
CA PHE A 46 -3.08 -13.90 13.31
C PHE A 46 -2.14 -15.06 13.65
N GLU A 47 -2.21 -16.13 12.88
CA GLU A 47 -1.39 -17.33 13.04
C GLU A 47 -0.39 -17.45 11.88
N PHE A 48 0.70 -18.21 12.09
CA PHE A 48 1.70 -18.43 11.04
C PHE A 48 1.13 -19.06 9.76
N LYS A 49 0.02 -19.79 9.85
CA LYS A 49 -0.67 -20.35 8.68
C LYS A 49 -1.25 -19.28 7.76
N ASP A 50 -1.61 -18.11 8.31
CA ASP A 50 -2.26 -17.02 7.57
C ASP A 50 -1.29 -16.31 6.62
N ILE A 51 0.02 -16.47 6.84
CA ILE A 51 1.07 -16.01 5.92
C ILE A 51 0.98 -16.76 4.58
N PHE A 52 0.41 -17.97 4.57
CA PHE A 52 0.16 -18.75 3.36
C PHE A 52 -1.27 -18.57 2.81
N ASP A 53 -2.08 -17.68 3.40
CA ASP A 53 -3.41 -17.37 2.86
C ASP A 53 -3.25 -16.75 1.45
N LYS A 54 -4.04 -17.26 0.50
CA LYS A 54 -3.95 -16.83 -0.90
C LYS A 54 -4.21 -15.33 -1.06
N ARG A 55 -5.13 -14.75 -0.28
CA ARG A 55 -5.47 -13.33 -0.32
C ARG A 55 -4.35 -12.50 0.27
N PHE A 56 -3.77 -12.95 1.39
CA PHE A 56 -2.56 -12.35 1.94
C PHE A 56 -1.45 -12.29 0.89
N LEU A 57 -1.10 -13.44 0.32
CA LEU A 57 0.00 -13.56 -0.64
C LEU A 57 -0.21 -12.70 -1.88
N ILE A 58 -1.44 -12.59 -2.41
CA ILE A 58 -1.72 -11.73 -3.56
C ILE A 58 -1.42 -10.25 -3.25
N PHE A 59 -1.91 -9.74 -2.12
CA PHE A 59 -1.68 -8.34 -1.75
C PHE A 59 -0.24 -8.07 -1.28
N PHE A 60 0.36 -9.03 -0.58
CA PHE A 60 1.75 -8.94 -0.15
C PHE A 60 2.71 -8.97 -1.33
N LEU A 61 2.59 -9.95 -2.24
CA LEU A 61 3.46 -10.08 -3.40
C LEU A 61 3.25 -8.95 -4.41
N SER A 62 2.03 -8.42 -4.55
CA SER A 62 1.81 -7.22 -5.37
C SER A 62 2.51 -6.00 -4.78
N ALA A 63 2.45 -5.80 -3.46
CA ALA A 63 3.18 -4.71 -2.80
C ALA A 63 4.69 -4.87 -2.97
N VAL A 64 5.25 -6.06 -2.70
CA VAL A 64 6.69 -6.35 -2.87
C VAL A 64 7.13 -6.19 -4.32
N GLY A 65 6.36 -6.69 -5.28
CA GLY A 65 6.67 -6.61 -6.70
C GLY A 65 6.64 -5.17 -7.22
N LEU A 66 5.58 -4.42 -6.91
CA LEU A 66 5.45 -3.02 -7.33
C LEU A 66 6.48 -2.12 -6.63
N HIS A 67 6.77 -2.35 -5.34
CA HIS A 67 7.85 -1.68 -4.62
C HIS A 67 9.23 -2.02 -5.21
N GLY A 68 9.45 -3.29 -5.58
CA GLY A 68 10.67 -3.69 -6.26
C GLY A 68 10.87 -2.92 -7.57
N ILE A 69 9.82 -2.79 -8.38
CA ILE A 69 9.85 -2.02 -9.63
C ILE A 69 10.15 -0.54 -9.36
N TRP A 70 9.60 0.02 -8.26
CA TRP A 70 9.87 1.41 -7.86
C TRP A 70 11.36 1.70 -7.68
N ASP A 71 12.09 0.79 -7.03
CA ASP A 71 13.52 0.94 -6.74
C ASP A 71 14.44 0.60 -7.93
N THR A 72 13.91 -0.01 -8.98
CA THR A 72 14.72 -0.34 -10.16
C THR A 72 15.00 0.90 -11.01
N SER A 73 16.18 0.93 -11.65
CA SER A 73 16.53 1.93 -12.67
C SER A 73 15.90 1.65 -14.04
N LEU A 74 14.86 0.80 -14.10
CA LEU A 74 14.12 0.56 -15.33
C LEU A 74 13.41 1.84 -15.76
N THR A 75 13.50 2.19 -17.04
CA THR A 75 12.76 3.31 -17.63
C THR A 75 11.58 2.78 -18.43
N ILE A 76 10.42 3.42 -18.28
CA ILE A 76 9.24 3.11 -19.09
C ILE A 76 9.11 4.21 -20.13
N LEU A 77 9.06 3.84 -21.42
CA LEU A 77 9.00 4.80 -22.53
C LEU A 77 10.12 5.85 -22.49
N GLY A 78 11.29 5.47 -21.98
CA GLY A 78 12.45 6.36 -21.86
C GLY A 78 12.39 7.38 -20.72
N SER A 79 11.37 7.36 -19.84
CA SER A 79 11.22 8.30 -18.73
C SER A 79 11.04 7.60 -17.39
N ASP A 80 11.92 7.93 -16.44
CA ASP A 80 11.84 7.45 -15.05
C ASP A 80 10.68 8.10 -14.28
N THR A 81 10.46 9.40 -14.48
CA THR A 81 9.35 10.14 -13.87
C THR A 81 7.99 9.58 -14.30
N LEU A 82 7.86 9.18 -15.58
CA LEU A 82 6.63 8.59 -16.09
C LEU A 82 6.33 7.22 -15.45
N LYS A 83 7.37 6.38 -15.28
CA LYS A 83 7.25 5.13 -14.51
C LYS A 83 6.71 5.41 -13.12
N ILE A 84 7.36 6.32 -12.37
CA ILE A 84 6.98 6.64 -11.00
C ILE A 84 5.53 7.12 -10.94
N PHE A 85 5.12 8.02 -11.84
CA PHE A 85 3.74 8.52 -11.90
C PHE A 85 2.72 7.39 -12.11
N ILE A 86 2.97 6.50 -13.08
CA ILE A 86 2.09 5.36 -13.35
C ILE A 86 2.02 4.42 -12.14
N LEU A 87 3.17 4.14 -11.51
CA LEU A 87 3.22 3.30 -10.30
C LEU A 87 2.41 3.91 -9.16
N ILE A 88 2.54 5.23 -8.90
CA ILE A 88 1.73 5.91 -7.89
C ILE A 88 0.24 5.70 -8.16
N VAL A 89 -0.20 5.94 -9.40
CA VAL A 89 -1.62 5.77 -9.77
C VAL A 89 -2.11 4.35 -9.51
N ILE A 90 -1.35 3.33 -9.96
CA ILE A 90 -1.70 1.91 -9.76
C ILE A 90 -1.83 1.57 -8.27
N VAL A 91 -0.86 2.02 -7.47
CA VAL A 91 -0.79 1.72 -6.04
C VAL A 91 -1.94 2.40 -5.29
N TRP A 92 -2.25 3.65 -5.62
CA TRP A 92 -3.38 4.36 -5.02
C TRP A 92 -4.73 3.73 -5.37
N ILE A 93 -4.88 3.18 -6.58
CA ILE A 93 -6.07 2.37 -6.92
C ILE A 93 -6.17 1.17 -5.98
N LEU A 94 -5.08 0.44 -5.74
CA LEU A 94 -5.08 -0.69 -4.78
C LEU A 94 -5.46 -0.24 -3.37
N VAL A 95 -4.92 0.90 -2.91
CA VAL A 95 -5.26 1.47 -1.60
C VAL A 95 -6.75 1.78 -1.49
N PHE A 96 -7.34 2.42 -2.50
CA PHE A 96 -8.77 2.74 -2.48
C PHE A 96 -9.65 1.49 -2.50
N ILE A 97 -9.26 0.46 -3.25
CA ILE A 97 -9.95 -0.84 -3.25
C ILE A 97 -9.92 -1.46 -1.85
N LEU A 98 -8.75 -1.49 -1.22
CA LEU A 98 -8.56 -2.06 0.13
C LEU A 98 -9.30 -1.24 1.20
N MET A 99 -9.28 0.08 1.09
CA MET A 99 -10.02 0.97 1.99
C MET A 99 -11.53 0.76 1.86
N GLY A 100 -12.06 0.67 0.64
CA GLY A 100 -13.46 0.35 0.40
C GLY A 100 -13.86 -1.01 0.97
N ALA A 101 -13.02 -2.02 0.80
CA ALA A 101 -13.25 -3.34 1.38
C ALA A 101 -13.24 -3.30 2.92
N GLY A 102 -12.29 -2.60 3.53
CA GLY A 102 -12.20 -2.41 4.98
C GLY A 102 -13.42 -1.69 5.56
N LEU A 103 -13.85 -0.59 4.94
CA LEU A 103 -15.06 0.15 5.36
C LEU A 103 -16.32 -0.71 5.27
N LYS A 104 -16.43 -1.55 4.22
CA LYS A 104 -17.54 -2.50 4.09
C LYS A 104 -17.54 -3.54 5.22
N GLN A 105 -16.38 -4.08 5.59
CA GLN A 105 -16.26 -5.04 6.68
C GLN A 105 -16.66 -4.41 8.03
N VAL A 106 -16.17 -3.20 8.34
CA VAL A 106 -16.53 -2.49 9.58
C VAL A 106 -18.03 -2.19 9.64
N ASN A 107 -18.64 -1.77 8.52
CA ASN A 107 -20.07 -1.50 8.46
C ASN A 107 -20.93 -2.76 8.71
N LEU A 108 -20.51 -3.91 8.18
CA LEU A 108 -21.20 -5.19 8.41
C LEU A 108 -21.10 -5.61 9.88
N LEU A 109 -19.90 -5.56 10.46
CA LEU A 109 -19.68 -5.88 11.87
C LEU A 109 -20.47 -4.96 12.81
N GLN A 110 -20.52 -3.66 12.51
CA GLN A 110 -21.31 -2.71 13.27
C GLN A 110 -22.81 -3.02 13.21
N LYS A 111 -23.32 -3.51 12.07
CA LYS A 111 -24.72 -3.89 11.90
C LYS A 111 -25.05 -5.15 12.71
N GLU A 112 -24.23 -6.18 12.59
CA GLU A 112 -24.38 -7.44 13.34
C GLU A 112 -24.35 -7.20 14.86
N PHE A 113 -23.43 -6.36 15.33
CA PHE A 113 -23.34 -5.98 16.75
C PHE A 113 -24.62 -5.27 17.24
N LYS A 114 -25.16 -4.32 16.46
CA LYS A 114 -26.42 -3.64 16.82
C LYS A 114 -27.62 -4.58 16.86
N GLU A 115 -27.69 -5.54 15.93
CA GLU A 115 -28.75 -6.56 15.91
C GLU A 115 -28.64 -7.51 17.11
N GLN A 116 -27.42 -7.87 17.52
CA GLN A 116 -27.20 -8.68 18.73
C GLN A 116 -27.57 -7.94 20.01
N GLN A 117 -27.20 -6.66 20.15
CA GLN A 117 -27.59 -5.86 21.32
C GLN A 117 -29.11 -5.77 21.46
N LYS A 118 -29.83 -5.53 20.36
CA LYS A 118 -31.29 -5.45 20.39
C LYS A 118 -31.95 -6.76 20.88
N LYS A 119 -31.40 -7.92 20.55
CA LYS A 119 -31.90 -9.23 21.01
C LYS A 119 -31.61 -9.52 22.49
N VAL A 120 -30.61 -8.86 23.07
CA VAL A 120 -30.29 -8.99 24.51
C VAL A 120 -31.20 -8.11 25.35
N ASP A 121 -31.66 -6.99 24.79
CA ASP A 121 -32.53 -6.02 25.47
C ASP A 121 -34.03 -6.36 25.39
N GLU A 122 -34.43 -7.34 24.56
CA GLU A 122 -35.80 -7.92 24.44
C GLU A 122 -35.99 -9.14 25.36
#